data_AF-A0AA38GCS9-F1
#
_entry.id   AF-A0AA38GCS9-F1
#
_cell.length_a   1.000
_cell.length_b   1.000
_cell.length_c   1.000
_cell.angle_alpha   90.00
_cell.angle_beta   90.00
_cell.angle_gamma   90.00
#
_symmetry.space_group_name_H-M   'P 1'
#
loop_
_entity.id
_entity.type
_entity.pdbx_description
1 polymer ?
#
loop_
_entity_poly.entity_id
_entity_poly.type
_entity_poly.pdbx_seq_one_letter_code
_entity_poly.pdbx_strand_id
1 'polypeptide(L)' 'QNKVPGTPEQNRVSERMNKKITERARSMRLHAGLPLSFWEEVVSTNVYLINRGPSSALDGGIPKKAWY' A
#
# COMPACT_ATOMS: atom_id res chain seq x y z
N GLN A 1 -6.59 -20.33 -0.71
CA GLN A 1 -6.46 -18.88 -0.93
C GLN A 1 -7.16 -18.52 -2.24
N ASN A 2 -8.33 -17.87 -2.15
CA ASN A 2 -9.17 -17.57 -3.33
C ASN A 2 -8.58 -16.41 -4.14
N LYS A 3 -7.88 -16.70 -5.25
CA LYS A 3 -7.88 -15.79 -6.40
C LYS A 3 -9.26 -15.91 -7.04
N VAL A 4 -10.02 -14.82 -7.17
CA VAL A 4 -11.21 -14.81 -8.04
C VAL A 4 -10.71 -15.02 -9.48
N PRO A 5 -11.06 -16.13 -10.16
CA PRO A 5 -10.69 -16.31 -11.56
C PRO A 5 -11.64 -15.44 -12.39
N GLY A 6 -11.19 -14.28 -12.88
CA GLY A 6 -12.13 -13.42 -13.61
C GLY A 6 -11.62 -12.16 -14.32
N THR A 7 -10.45 -11.60 -14.02
CA THR A 7 -9.89 -10.53 -14.89
C THR A 7 -8.38 -10.37 -14.61
N PRO A 8 -7.49 -10.81 -15.52
CA PRO A 8 -6.05 -10.62 -15.39
C PRO A 8 -5.65 -9.16 -15.10
N GLU A 9 -6.41 -8.20 -15.63
CA GLU A 9 -6.21 -6.76 -15.50
C GLU A 9 -6.38 -6.29 -14.05
N GLN A 10 -7.38 -6.80 -13.32
CA GLN A 10 -7.61 -6.47 -11.92
C GLN A 10 -6.50 -7.00 -11.02
N ASN A 11 -6.04 -8.24 -11.27
CA ASN A 11 -4.90 -8.80 -10.55
C ASN A 11 -3.63 -8.00 -10.78
N ARG A 12 -3.38 -7.52 -12.01
CA ARG A 12 -2.22 -6.65 -12.31
C ARG A 12 -2.26 -5.32 -11.56
N VAL A 13 -3.44 -4.73 -11.34
CA VAL A 13 -3.58 -3.50 -10.54
C VAL A 13 -3.23 -3.79 -9.07
N SER A 14 -3.80 -4.85 -8.50
CA SER A 14 -3.53 -5.27 -7.13
C SER A 14 -2.06 -5.66 -6.90
N GLU A 15 -1.45 -6.40 -7.84
CA GLU A 15 -0.04 -6.80 -7.79
C GLU A 15 0.90 -5.59 -7.79
N ARG A 16 0.64 -4.60 -8.65
CA ARG A 16 1.41 -3.35 -8.67
C ARG A 16 1.31 -2.59 -7.36
N MET A 17 0.12 -2.52 -6.77
CA MET A 17 -0.10 -1.84 -5.50
C MET A 17 0.60 -2.57 -4.34
N ASN A 18 0.49 -3.90 -4.28
CA ASN A 18 1.14 -4.72 -3.26
C ASN A 18 2.66 -4.61 -3.32
N LYS A 19 3.23 -4.59 -4.53
CA LYS A 19 4.66 -4.34 -4.74
C LYS A 19 5.08 -2.98 -4.18
N LYS A 20 4.33 -1.92 -4.51
CA LYS A 20 4.60 -0.54 -4.03
C LYS A 20 4.53 -0.43 -2.51
N ILE A 21 3.55 -1.06 -1.86
CA ILE A 21 3.42 -1.08 -0.39
C ILE A 21 4.64 -1.77 0.22
N THR A 22 5.03 -2.93 -0.31
CA THR A 22 6.15 -3.73 0.20
C THR A 22 7.48 -2.99 0.07
N GLU A 23 7.74 -2.37 -1.09
CA GLU A 23 8.96 -1.59 -1.34
C GLU A 23 9.06 -0.38 -0.41
N ARG A 24 7.96 0.37 -0.24
CA ARG A 24 7.93 1.54 0.65
C ARG A 24 8.06 1.14 2.11
N ALA A 25 7.37 0.10 2.56
CA ALA A 25 7.50 -0.43 3.91
C ALA A 25 8.94 -0.88 4.20
N ARG A 26 9.57 -1.59 3.26
CA ARG A 26 10.99 -1.97 3.38
C ARG A 26 11.90 -0.76 3.47
N SER A 27 11.71 0.25 2.62
CA SER A 27 12.49 1.50 2.65
C SER A 27 12.32 2.24 3.98
N MET A 28 11.08 2.41 4.47
CA MET A 28 10.79 3.02 5.77
C MET A 28 11.46 2.28 6.93
N ARG A 29 11.36 0.94 6.95
CA ARG A 29 11.96 0.11 8.00
C ARG A 29 13.47 0.26 8.04
N LEU A 30 14.12 0.20 6.86
CA LEU A 30 15.57 0.34 6.74
C LEU A 30 16.03 1.75 7.11
N HIS A 31 15.31 2.78 6.67
CA HIS A 31 15.63 4.17 7.00
C HIS A 31 15.53 4.45 8.51
N ALA A 32 14.54 3.87 9.18
CA ALA A 32 14.36 4.01 10.63
C ALA A 32 15.25 3.06 11.46
N GLY A 33 16.06 2.20 10.82
CA GLY A 33 16.91 1.24 11.53
C GLY A 33 16.15 0.16 12.33
N LEU A 34 14.90 -0.12 11.96
CA LEU A 34 14.04 -1.00 12.74
C LEU A 34 14.31 -2.49 12.46
N PRO A 35 14.26 -3.37 13.49
CA PRO A 35 14.30 -4.81 13.31
C PRO A 35 13.17 -5.34 12.41
N LEU A 36 13.33 -6.56 11.87
CA LEU A 36 12.30 -7.20 11.04
C LEU A 36 11.00 -7.50 11.81
N SER A 37 11.06 -7.60 13.15
CA SER A 37 9.88 -7.78 13.99
C SER A 37 8.84 -6.66 13.84
N PHE A 38 9.26 -5.46 13.42
CA PHE A 38 8.37 -4.33 13.16
C PHE A 38 7.74 -4.33 11.75
N TRP A 39 7.86 -5.43 11.01
CA TRP A 39 7.38 -5.49 9.63
C TRP A 39 5.89 -5.19 9.50
N GLU A 40 5.07 -5.75 10.40
CA GLU A 40 3.61 -5.60 10.38
C GLU A 40 3.20 -4.14 10.65
N GLU A 41 3.82 -3.52 11.66
CA GLU A 41 3.58 -2.13 12.04
C GLU A 41 4.03 -1.16 10.96
N VAL A 42 5.17 -1.42 10.31
CA VAL A 42 5.67 -0.58 9.22
C VAL A 42 4.78 -0.68 7.98
N VAL A 43 4.30 -1.89 7.64
CA VAL A 43 3.34 -2.08 6.54
C VAL A 43 2.01 -1.38 6.85
N SER A 44 1.48 -1.55 8.06
CA SER A 44 0.24 -0.90 8.51
C SER A 44 0.36 0.63 8.47
N THR A 45 1.48 1.16 8.96
CA THR A 45 1.80 2.60 8.90
C THR A 45 1.87 3.09 7.45
N ASN A 46 2.51 2.33 6.56
CA ASN A 46 2.61 2.69 5.15
C ASN A 46 1.24 2.78 4.48
N VAL A 47 0.37 1.78 4.71
CA VAL A 47 -0.99 1.75 4.18
C VAL A 47 -1.83 2.89 4.75
N TYR A 48 -1.70 3.18 6.04
CA TYR A 48 -2.35 4.32 6.69
C TYR A 48 -1.98 5.65 6.02
N LEU A 49 -0.69 5.87 5.76
CA LEU A 49 -0.20 7.08 5.09
C LEU A 49 -0.70 7.17 3.64
N ILE A 50 -0.67 6.07 2.89
CA ILE A 50 -1.20 6.04 1.51
C ILE A 50 -2.68 6.41 1.48
N ASN A 51 -3.47 5.87 2.39
CA ASN A 51 -4.92 6.11 2.41
C ASN A 51 -5.28 7.54 2.84
N ARG A 52 -4.39 8.23 3.56
CA ARG A 52 -4.66 9.57 4.12
C ARG A 52 -3.85 10.69 3.48
N GLY A 53 -2.89 10.37 2.62
CA GLY A 53 -2.13 11.34 1.84
C GLY A 53 -2.85 11.72 0.54
N PRO A 54 -2.43 12.82 -0.09
CA PRO A 54 -2.89 13.18 -1.42
C PRO A 54 -2.51 12.09 -2.43
N SER A 55 -3.47 11.70 -3.27
CA SER A 55 -3.27 10.71 -4.32
C SER A 55 -3.37 11.35 -5.69
N SER A 56 -2.36 11.16 -6.53
CA SER A 56 -2.39 11.61 -7.92
C SER A 56 -3.49 10.92 -8.74
N ALA A 57 -3.91 9.72 -8.35
CA ALA A 57 -5.03 9.03 -9.00
C ALA A 57 -6.39 9.68 -8.70
N LEU A 58 -6.44 10.59 -7.71
CA LEU A 58 -7.64 11.33 -7.30
C LEU A 58 -7.43 12.84 -7.45
N ASP A 59 -6.52 13.27 -8.33
CA ASP A 59 -6.19 14.69 -8.53
C ASP A 59 -5.83 15.43 -7.23
N GLY A 60 -5.00 14.80 -6.40
CA GLY A 60 -4.61 15.32 -5.08
C GLY A 60 -5.63 15.06 -3.98
N GLY A 61 -6.78 14.44 -4.30
CA GLY A 61 -7.76 13.97 -3.33
C GLY A 61 -7.21 12.92 -2.36
N ILE A 62 -7.89 12.80 -1.22
CA ILE A 62 -7.51 11.86 -0.15
C ILE A 62 -8.27 10.54 -0.36
N PRO A 63 -7.59 9.40 -0.57
CA PRO A 63 -8.26 8.12 -0.82
C PRO A 63 -9.30 7.76 0.22
N LYS A 64 -9.00 7.93 1.51
CA LYS A 64 -9.95 7.66 2.61
C LYS A 64 -11.27 8.44 2.44
N LYS A 65 -11.24 9.64 1.88
CA LYS A 65 -12.45 10.45 1.65
C LYS A 65 -13.26 9.97 0.45
N ALA A 66 -12.66 9.31 -0.54
CA ALA A 66 -13.38 8.81 -1.71
C ALA A 66 -14.21 7.54 -1.42
N TRP A 67 -13.99 6.90 -0.27
CA TRP A 67 -14.75 5.72 0.15
C TRP A 67 -16.04 6.04 0.92
N TYR A 68 -16.24 7.30 1.34
CA TYR A 68 -17.40 7.79 2.08
C TYR A 68 -18.09 8.90 1.29
#